data_AF-A0A842VKE8-F1
#
_entry.id   AF-A0A842VKE8-F1
#
_cell.length_a   1.000
_cell.length_b   1.000
_cell.length_c   1.000
_cell.angle_alpha   90.00
_cell.angle_beta   90.00
_cell.angle_gamma   90.00
#
_symmetry.space_group_name_H-M   'P 1'
#
loop_
_entity.id
_entity.type
_entity.pdbx_description
1 polymer ?
#
loop_
_entity_poly.entity_id
_entity_poly.type
_entity_poly.pdbx_seq_one_letter_code
_entity_poly.pdbx_strand_id
1 'polypeptide(L)'
;MMVISKHSKKIQGEQYCSEYDINMSMLKKITRKGFWLKYRNQFVIYMILSFGMIFLTSILFLANPQIFKFFIGPLNPILIIIFIALLGSAFLIVLASGGFLEKHKSKNLKLMLISLVIAPYLASIVILIDIVFRYPENINVLFPQSLIFYLVIAFAVEVLFHLIPFALLLIALTKVFHDTDRNKTMQISIALGSFIEPIYQMIIAFPEGFPLWNIIYFFGIHLVLFNVIQLNLFRHYGFLSMFLFRLIYYAIWHIIWGYFRLVLFF
;
A
#
# COMPACT_ATOMS: atom_id res chain seq x y z
N MET A 1 3.45 -27.51 -54.18
CA MET A 1 2.56 -28.00 -53.09
C MET A 1 3.43 -28.18 -51.84
N MET A 2 3.15 -27.37 -50.80
CA MET A 2 3.64 -27.35 -49.41
C MET A 2 5.00 -28.00 -49.02
N VAL A 3 5.98 -27.15 -48.71
CA VAL A 3 7.17 -27.46 -47.88
C VAL A 3 7.28 -26.40 -46.78
N ILE A 4 6.53 -26.54 -45.69
CA ILE A 4 6.69 -25.73 -44.45
C ILE A 4 6.31 -26.60 -43.26
N SER A 5 7.23 -27.35 -42.62
CA SER A 5 6.94 -28.02 -41.33
C SER A 5 8.15 -28.61 -40.58
N LYS A 6 9.30 -27.92 -40.48
CA LYS A 6 10.40 -28.39 -39.59
C LYS A 6 11.07 -27.34 -38.71
N HIS A 7 10.79 -26.04 -38.87
CA HIS A 7 11.41 -24.99 -38.03
C HIS A 7 10.61 -24.60 -36.78
N SER A 8 9.33 -25.00 -36.65
CA SER A 8 8.49 -24.60 -35.50
C SER A 8 8.81 -25.35 -34.19
N LYS A 9 9.33 -26.59 -34.25
CA LYS A 9 9.57 -27.40 -33.03
C LYS A 9 10.81 -26.99 -32.21
N LYS A 10 11.76 -26.25 -32.79
CA LYS A 10 13.00 -25.89 -32.07
C LYS A 10 12.82 -24.69 -31.14
N ILE A 11 11.94 -23.75 -31.50
CA ILE A 11 11.70 -22.53 -30.72
C ILE A 11 10.90 -22.82 -29.44
N GLN A 12 10.02 -23.82 -29.45
CA GLN A 12 9.26 -24.19 -28.25
C GLN A 12 10.15 -24.82 -27.15
N GLY A 13 11.23 -25.53 -27.49
CA GLY A 13 12.09 -26.17 -26.47
C GLY A 13 12.93 -25.19 -25.64
N GLU A 14 13.40 -24.10 -26.25
CA GLU A 14 14.26 -23.11 -25.58
C GLU A 14 13.47 -22.20 -24.64
N GLN A 15 12.20 -21.91 -24.96
CA GLN A 15 11.38 -21.00 -24.17
C GLN A 15 10.95 -21.62 -22.82
N TYR A 16 10.70 -22.93 -22.76
CA TYR A 16 10.37 -23.62 -21.50
C TYR A 16 11.56 -23.83 -20.56
N CYS A 17 12.78 -23.98 -21.07
CA CYS A 17 13.97 -24.09 -20.22
C CYS A 17 14.29 -22.78 -19.49
N SER A 18 14.07 -21.63 -20.15
CA SER A 18 14.29 -20.30 -19.57
C SER A 18 13.40 -20.00 -18.35
N GLU A 19 12.13 -20.40 -18.39
CA GLU A 19 11.18 -20.07 -17.31
C GLU A 19 11.41 -20.91 -16.03
N TYR A 20 11.84 -22.17 -16.17
CA TYR A 20 12.18 -23.03 -15.03
C TYR A 20 13.42 -22.53 -14.27
N ASP A 21 14.44 -22.03 -14.98
CA ASP A 21 15.66 -21.51 -14.37
C ASP A 21 15.42 -20.24 -13.55
N ILE A 22 14.49 -19.37 -13.97
CA ILE A 22 14.13 -18.15 -13.24
C ILE A 22 13.55 -18.50 -11.86
N ASN A 23 12.63 -19.46 -11.79
CA ASN A 23 12.00 -19.88 -10.53
C ASN A 23 13.00 -20.51 -9.56
N MET A 24 13.89 -21.37 -10.04
CA MET A 24 14.93 -22.01 -9.21
C MET A 24 15.97 -21.00 -8.69
N SER A 25 16.33 -20.00 -9.49
CA SER A 25 17.26 -18.94 -9.08
C SER A 25 16.70 -18.08 -7.94
N MET A 26 15.38 -17.85 -7.93
CA MET A 26 14.71 -17.07 -6.89
C MET A 26 14.69 -17.83 -5.56
N LEU A 27 14.31 -19.12 -5.57
CA LEU A 27 14.31 -19.98 -4.38
C LEU A 27 15.72 -20.12 -3.79
N LYS A 28 16.74 -20.31 -4.63
CA LYS A 28 18.15 -20.35 -4.18
C LYS A 28 18.62 -19.03 -3.56
N LYS A 29 18.09 -17.88 -3.97
CA LYS A 29 18.41 -16.58 -3.33
C LYS A 29 17.78 -16.45 -1.95
N ILE A 30 16.54 -16.93 -1.78
CA ILE A 30 15.80 -16.86 -0.51
C ILE A 30 16.50 -17.70 0.58
N THR A 31 17.08 -18.86 0.22
CA THR A 31 17.77 -19.73 1.18
C THR A 31 19.19 -19.28 1.55
N ARG A 32 19.75 -18.27 0.88
CA ARG A 32 21.08 -17.75 1.24
C ARG A 32 21.03 -17.00 2.57
N LYS A 33 21.86 -17.42 3.52
CA LYS A 33 22.03 -16.79 4.85
C LYS A 33 22.19 -15.26 4.80
N GLY A 34 22.84 -14.73 3.76
CA GLY A 34 23.02 -13.28 3.55
C GLY A 34 21.74 -12.50 3.21
N PHE A 35 20.73 -13.14 2.60
CA PHE A 35 19.44 -12.53 2.29
C PHE A 35 18.70 -12.13 3.57
N TRP A 36 18.54 -13.10 4.48
CA TRP A 36 17.86 -12.90 5.75
C TRP A 36 18.56 -11.86 6.61
N LEU A 37 19.89 -11.89 6.70
CA LEU A 37 20.65 -10.88 7.45
C LEU A 37 20.44 -9.46 6.91
N LYS A 38 20.27 -9.29 5.59
CA LYS A 38 20.10 -7.97 4.97
C LYS A 38 18.73 -7.34 5.27
N TYR A 39 17.65 -8.13 5.29
CA TYR A 39 16.28 -7.63 5.42
C TYR A 39 15.58 -8.01 6.74
N ARG A 40 16.27 -8.70 7.66
CA ARG A 40 15.73 -9.19 8.94
C ARG A 40 14.88 -8.16 9.67
N ASN A 41 15.39 -6.93 9.82
CA ASN A 41 14.71 -5.90 10.59
C ASN A 41 13.37 -5.49 9.96
N GLN A 42 13.29 -5.38 8.63
CA GLN A 42 12.05 -5.04 7.95
C GLN A 42 10.98 -6.13 8.15
N PHE A 43 11.37 -7.40 8.05
CA PHE A 43 10.46 -8.52 8.31
C PHE A 43 10.01 -8.57 9.77
N VAL A 44 10.93 -8.44 10.72
CA VAL A 44 10.59 -8.43 12.15
C VAL A 44 9.62 -7.30 12.48
N ILE A 45 9.88 -6.09 11.98
CA ILE A 45 8.98 -4.94 12.17
C ILE A 45 7.61 -5.22 11.54
N TYR A 46 7.57 -5.73 10.30
CA TYR A 46 6.32 -6.06 9.63
C TYR A 46 5.51 -7.12 10.40
N MET A 47 6.17 -8.16 10.94
CA MET A 47 5.50 -9.19 11.73
C MET A 47 4.95 -8.63 13.04
N ILE A 48 5.72 -7.79 13.75
CA ILE A 48 5.25 -7.12 14.98
C ILE A 48 4.02 -6.26 14.68
N LEU A 49 4.07 -5.45 13.62
CA LEU A 49 2.92 -4.65 13.18
C LEU A 49 1.73 -5.54 12.86
N SER A 50 1.93 -6.63 12.11
CA SER A 50 0.86 -7.56 11.72
C SER A 50 0.17 -8.18 12.93
N PHE A 51 0.94 -8.72 13.88
CA PHE A 51 0.37 -9.27 15.12
C PHE A 51 -0.34 -8.19 15.95
N GLY A 52 0.24 -7.00 16.03
CA GLY A 52 -0.39 -5.84 16.67
C GLY A 52 -1.74 -5.50 16.04
N MET A 53 -1.82 -5.44 14.70
CA MET A 53 -3.07 -5.13 13.99
C MET A 53 -4.12 -6.23 14.17
N ILE A 54 -3.73 -7.51 14.16
CA ILE A 54 -4.65 -8.62 14.44
C ILE A 54 -5.21 -8.49 15.86
N PHE A 55 -4.36 -8.24 16.85
CA PHE A 55 -4.77 -8.07 18.25
C PHE A 55 -5.73 -6.87 18.42
N LEU A 56 -5.37 -5.72 17.86
CA LEU A 56 -6.19 -4.51 17.88
C LEU A 56 -7.54 -4.69 17.18
N THR A 57 -7.54 -5.39 16.03
CA THR A 57 -8.77 -5.75 15.31
C THR A 57 -9.66 -6.62 16.18
N SER A 58 -9.10 -7.63 16.85
CA SER A 58 -9.84 -8.50 17.76
C SER A 58 -10.47 -7.72 18.91
N ILE A 59 -9.72 -6.82 19.56
CA ILE A 59 -10.26 -5.96 20.63
C ILE A 59 -11.43 -5.13 20.11
N LEU A 60 -11.22 -4.40 19.01
CA LEU A 60 -12.23 -3.49 18.49
C LEU A 60 -13.46 -4.23 17.98
N PHE A 61 -13.28 -5.40 17.35
CA PHE A 61 -14.38 -6.23 16.86
C PHE A 61 -15.21 -6.81 18.01
N LEU A 62 -14.57 -7.28 19.09
CA LEU A 62 -15.28 -7.77 20.27
C LEU A 62 -16.02 -6.64 21.01
N ALA A 63 -15.45 -5.42 21.00
CA ALA A 63 -16.07 -4.25 21.63
C ALA A 63 -17.26 -3.70 20.81
N ASN A 64 -17.14 -3.59 19.48
CA ASN A 64 -18.20 -3.11 18.61
C ASN A 64 -18.08 -3.70 17.18
N PRO A 65 -18.80 -4.81 16.89
CA PRO A 65 -18.75 -5.46 15.58
C PRO A 65 -19.22 -4.59 14.41
N GLN A 66 -20.06 -3.57 14.66
CA GLN A 66 -20.66 -2.77 13.59
C GLN A 66 -19.66 -1.84 12.91
N ILE A 67 -18.57 -1.47 13.61
CA ILE A 67 -17.57 -0.53 13.10
C ILE A 67 -16.93 -1.05 11.81
N PHE A 68 -16.57 -2.34 11.77
CA PHE A 68 -15.98 -2.93 10.56
C PHE A 68 -17.01 -3.24 9.49
N LYS A 69 -18.28 -3.44 9.86
CA LYS A 69 -19.33 -3.82 8.91
C LYS A 69 -19.54 -2.79 7.80
N PHE A 70 -19.37 -1.50 8.12
CA PHE A 70 -19.47 -0.43 7.13
C PHE A 70 -18.41 -0.54 6.02
N PHE A 71 -17.19 -0.98 6.37
CA PHE A 71 -16.05 -0.98 5.44
C PHE A 71 -15.79 -2.35 4.79
N ILE A 72 -16.01 -3.41 5.56
CA ILE A 72 -15.65 -4.79 5.22
C ILE A 72 -16.90 -5.63 4.89
N GLY A 73 -18.10 -5.08 5.13
CA GLY A 73 -19.36 -5.77 4.91
C GLY A 73 -19.58 -6.89 5.93
N PRO A 74 -20.18 -8.03 5.53
CA PRO A 74 -20.53 -9.12 6.44
C PRO A 74 -19.32 -10.02 6.82
N LEU A 75 -18.14 -9.75 6.27
CA LEU A 75 -16.98 -10.61 6.46
C LEU A 75 -16.34 -10.42 7.84
N ASN A 76 -15.72 -11.47 8.37
CA ASN A 76 -15.03 -11.40 9.66
C ASN A 76 -13.74 -10.56 9.54
N PRO A 77 -13.63 -9.41 10.25
CA PRO A 77 -12.49 -8.51 10.10
C PRO A 77 -11.18 -9.13 10.59
N ILE A 78 -11.21 -10.00 11.59
CA ILE A 78 -10.00 -10.67 12.11
C ILE A 78 -9.40 -11.57 11.02
N LEU A 79 -10.23 -12.40 10.38
CA LEU A 79 -9.78 -13.28 9.29
C LEU A 79 -9.23 -12.48 8.10
N ILE A 80 -9.85 -11.34 7.79
CA ILE A 80 -9.38 -10.46 6.72
C ILE A 80 -8.03 -9.85 7.04
N ILE A 81 -7.83 -9.33 8.26
CA ILE A 81 -6.54 -8.75 8.65
C ILE A 81 -5.43 -9.82 8.70
N ILE A 82 -5.75 -11.05 9.15
CA ILE A 82 -4.81 -12.19 9.05
C ILE A 82 -4.44 -12.46 7.60
N PHE A 83 -5.43 -12.55 6.71
CA PHE A 83 -5.20 -12.81 5.29
C PHE A 83 -4.34 -11.71 4.64
N ILE A 84 -4.66 -10.44 4.92
CA ILE A 84 -3.88 -9.28 4.45
C ILE A 84 -2.45 -9.34 4.98
N ALA A 85 -2.23 -9.65 6.26
CA ALA A 85 -0.89 -9.79 6.83
C ALA A 85 -0.06 -10.91 6.19
N LEU A 86 -0.69 -12.04 5.87
CA LEU A 86 -0.04 -13.14 5.16
C LEU A 86 0.33 -12.76 3.73
N LEU A 87 -0.59 -12.11 3.00
CA LEU A 87 -0.31 -11.60 1.66
C LEU A 87 0.82 -10.57 1.66
N GLY A 88 0.76 -9.59 2.57
CA GLY A 88 1.80 -8.57 2.65
C GLY A 88 3.17 -9.18 3.01
N SER A 89 3.22 -10.18 3.89
CA SER A 89 4.45 -10.94 4.15
C SER A 89 4.99 -11.60 2.87
N ALA A 90 4.14 -12.28 2.12
CA ALA A 90 4.53 -12.95 0.88
C ALA A 90 5.07 -11.96 -0.16
N PHE A 91 4.37 -10.85 -0.40
CA PHE A 91 4.80 -9.84 -1.37
C PHE A 91 6.04 -9.07 -0.90
N LEU A 92 6.24 -8.87 0.40
CA LEU A 92 7.46 -8.30 0.92
C LEU A 92 8.67 -9.22 0.67
N ILE A 93 8.50 -10.55 0.81
CA ILE A 93 9.52 -11.54 0.44
C ILE A 93 9.83 -11.48 -1.06
N VAL A 94 8.82 -11.37 -1.92
CA VAL A 94 9.01 -11.26 -3.37
C VAL A 94 9.79 -9.99 -3.73
N LEU A 95 9.43 -8.84 -3.16
CA LEU A 95 10.15 -7.58 -3.39
C LEU A 95 11.59 -7.62 -2.88
N ALA A 96 11.80 -8.15 -1.68
CA ALA A 96 13.13 -8.28 -1.09
C ALA A 96 14.02 -9.22 -1.93
N SER A 97 13.49 -10.38 -2.36
CA SER A 97 14.23 -11.40 -3.12
C SER A 97 14.56 -10.94 -4.54
N GLY A 98 13.68 -10.14 -5.16
CA GLY A 98 13.97 -9.41 -6.38
C GLY A 98 15.03 -8.32 -6.19
N GLY A 99 15.29 -7.89 -4.95
CA GLY A 99 16.22 -6.81 -4.60
C GLY A 99 15.66 -5.42 -4.85
N PHE A 100 14.34 -5.29 -4.94
CA PHE A 100 13.66 -4.01 -5.26
C PHE A 100 13.61 -3.07 -4.06
N LEU A 101 13.79 -3.61 -2.86
CA LEU A 101 13.94 -2.81 -1.65
C LEU A 101 15.39 -2.34 -1.52
N GLU A 102 15.56 -1.04 -1.37
CA GLU A 102 16.88 -0.49 -1.07
C GLU A 102 17.34 -0.97 0.31
N LYS A 103 18.64 -1.24 0.45
CA LYS A 103 19.20 -1.56 1.77
C LYS A 103 18.93 -0.35 2.64
N HIS A 104 18.25 -0.56 3.78
CA HIS A 104 17.94 0.51 4.72
C HIS A 104 19.22 1.27 5.07
N LYS A 105 19.42 2.42 4.43
CA LYS A 105 20.53 3.31 4.75
C LYS A 105 20.02 4.13 5.91
N SER A 106 20.37 3.71 7.13
CA SER A 106 20.03 4.42 8.38
C SER A 106 20.44 5.90 8.41
N LYS A 107 21.18 6.38 7.40
CA LYS A 107 21.71 7.74 7.31
C LYS A 107 20.77 8.78 6.72
N ASN A 108 19.61 8.41 6.16
CA ASN A 108 18.76 9.40 5.47
C ASN A 108 17.53 9.82 6.30
N LEU A 109 17.79 10.15 7.58
CA LEU A 109 16.81 10.72 8.52
C LEU A 109 16.05 11.91 7.90
N LYS A 110 16.69 12.64 6.99
CA LYS A 110 16.12 13.78 6.28
C LYS A 110 14.78 13.45 5.60
N LEU A 111 14.65 12.33 4.89
CA LEU A 111 13.40 12.05 4.18
C LEU A 111 12.27 11.63 5.14
N MET A 112 12.62 11.00 6.27
CA MET A 112 11.66 10.70 7.34
C MET A 112 11.22 11.97 8.09
N LEU A 113 12.14 12.93 8.28
CA LEU A 113 11.79 14.25 8.79
C LEU A 113 10.93 15.03 7.80
N ILE A 114 11.22 14.92 6.50
CA ILE A 114 10.39 15.50 5.45
C ILE A 114 8.98 14.88 5.49
N SER A 115 8.84 13.58 5.71
CA SER A 115 7.52 12.93 5.81
C SER A 115 6.71 13.44 7.02
N LEU A 116 7.37 13.81 8.12
CA LEU A 116 6.75 14.45 9.28
C LEU A 116 6.21 15.86 9.00
N VAL A 117 6.69 16.53 7.94
CA VAL A 117 6.20 17.86 7.52
C VAL A 117 5.18 17.72 6.40
N ILE A 118 5.43 16.84 5.43
CA ILE A 118 4.58 16.66 4.26
C ILE A 118 3.22 16.05 4.64
N ALA A 119 3.17 15.03 5.50
CA ALA A 119 1.89 14.40 5.85
C ALA A 119 0.92 15.40 6.51
N PRO A 120 1.34 16.19 7.52
CA PRO A 120 0.52 17.26 8.07
C PRO A 120 0.11 18.31 7.05
N TYR A 121 1.03 18.70 6.16
CA TYR A 121 0.71 19.65 5.10
C TYR A 121 -0.39 19.12 4.18
N LEU A 122 -0.28 17.88 3.71
CA LEU A 122 -1.31 17.25 2.89
C LEU A 122 -2.63 17.14 3.65
N ALA A 123 -2.61 16.71 4.92
CA ALA A 123 -3.82 16.65 5.75
C ALA A 123 -4.48 18.03 5.92
N SER A 124 -3.69 19.08 6.08
CA SER A 124 -4.21 20.45 6.22
C SER A 124 -4.95 20.93 4.98
N ILE A 125 -4.49 20.55 3.78
CA ILE A 125 -5.20 20.87 2.52
C ILE A 125 -6.59 20.24 2.54
N VAL A 126 -6.71 18.99 2.99
CA VAL A 126 -8.00 18.29 3.08
C VAL A 126 -8.93 18.95 4.07
N ILE A 127 -8.41 19.34 5.23
CA ILE A 127 -9.15 20.06 6.26
C ILE A 127 -9.69 21.39 5.69
N LEU A 128 -8.86 22.15 4.96
CA LEU A 128 -9.30 23.40 4.34
C LEU A 128 -10.42 23.18 3.31
N ILE A 129 -10.34 22.12 2.53
CA ILE A 129 -11.41 21.75 1.58
C ILE A 129 -12.68 21.39 2.34
N ASP A 130 -12.59 20.57 3.38
CA ASP A 130 -13.74 20.16 4.19
C ASP A 130 -14.41 21.34 4.92
N ILE A 131 -13.64 22.33 5.39
CA ILE A 131 -14.21 23.56 5.98
C ILE A 131 -15.10 24.31 4.98
N VAL A 132 -14.69 24.37 3.71
CA VAL A 132 -15.40 25.12 2.67
C VAL A 132 -16.60 24.32 2.13
N PHE A 133 -16.43 23.02 1.93
CA PHE A 133 -17.40 22.20 1.18
C PHE A 133 -18.23 21.25 2.03
N ARG A 134 -17.86 21.07 3.30
CA ARG A 134 -18.55 20.23 4.31
C ARG A 134 -18.83 18.81 3.81
N TYR A 135 -17.90 17.90 4.07
CA TYR A 135 -18.12 16.49 3.79
C TYR A 135 -19.30 15.93 4.63
N PRO A 136 -19.83 14.74 4.28
CA PRO A 136 -20.88 14.08 5.05
C PRO A 136 -20.43 13.69 6.46
N GLU A 137 -21.28 13.83 7.47
CA GLU A 137 -20.94 13.58 8.88
C GLU A 137 -20.28 12.21 9.11
N ASN A 138 -20.78 11.19 8.42
CA ASN A 138 -20.40 9.79 8.58
C ASN A 138 -19.11 9.34 7.88
N ILE A 139 -18.29 10.26 7.32
CA ILE A 139 -16.99 9.88 6.74
C ILE A 139 -15.94 9.51 7.80
N ASN A 140 -16.17 9.89 9.07
CA ASN A 140 -15.25 9.64 10.17
C ASN A 140 -15.82 8.66 11.20
N VAL A 141 -14.99 7.76 11.70
CA VAL A 141 -15.32 6.98 12.91
C VAL A 141 -15.16 7.89 14.12
N LEU A 142 -16.09 7.80 15.08
CA LEU A 142 -16.07 8.60 16.30
C LEU A 142 -14.92 8.24 17.23
N PHE A 143 -14.46 9.22 18.00
CA PHE A 143 -13.56 9.00 19.13
C PHE A 143 -14.33 8.32 20.28
N PRO A 144 -13.74 7.35 21.02
CA PRO A 144 -12.33 6.91 20.99
C PRO A 144 -12.02 5.78 19.99
N GLN A 145 -13.02 5.18 19.35
CA GLN A 145 -12.84 3.99 18.51
C GLN A 145 -11.99 4.28 17.27
N SER A 146 -12.00 5.52 16.79
CA SER A 146 -11.19 6.01 15.68
C SER A 146 -9.69 5.74 15.84
N LEU A 147 -9.15 5.78 17.07
CA LEU A 147 -7.72 5.53 17.33
C LEU A 147 -7.29 4.14 16.86
N ILE A 148 -8.04 3.11 17.27
CA ILE A 148 -7.73 1.72 16.94
C ILE A 148 -8.14 1.43 15.49
N PHE A 149 -9.32 1.95 15.09
CA PHE A 149 -9.86 1.72 13.77
C PHE A 149 -8.93 2.21 12.66
N TYR A 150 -8.51 3.47 12.70
CA TYR A 150 -7.66 4.05 11.65
C TYR A 150 -6.26 3.46 11.66
N LEU A 151 -5.77 2.98 12.79
CA LEU A 151 -4.49 2.28 12.87
C LEU A 151 -4.55 0.93 12.10
N VAL A 152 -5.62 0.15 12.30
CA VAL A 152 -5.86 -1.11 11.59
C VAL A 152 -6.12 -0.87 10.10
N ILE A 153 -6.98 0.10 9.76
CA ILE A 153 -7.30 0.41 8.36
C ILE A 153 -6.10 0.95 7.62
N ALA A 154 -5.26 1.80 8.24
CA ALA A 154 -4.02 2.25 7.61
C ALA A 154 -3.16 1.05 7.17
N PHE A 155 -3.00 0.05 8.04
CA PHE A 155 -2.23 -1.15 7.71
C PHE A 155 -2.86 -1.94 6.56
N ALA A 156 -4.18 -2.12 6.60
CA ALA A 156 -4.90 -2.82 5.53
C ALA A 156 -4.73 -2.12 4.18
N VAL A 157 -4.93 -0.80 4.14
CA VAL A 157 -4.82 0.02 2.92
C VAL A 157 -3.37 0.05 2.41
N GLU A 158 -2.38 0.10 3.31
CA GLU A 158 -0.97 -0.02 2.92
C GLU A 158 -0.67 -1.32 2.20
N VAL A 159 -1.17 -2.44 2.72
CA VAL A 159 -0.90 -3.73 2.10
C VAL A 159 -1.68 -3.88 0.79
N LEU A 160 -2.98 -3.60 0.80
CA LEU A 160 -3.89 -3.85 -0.31
C LEU A 160 -3.65 -2.93 -1.51
N PHE A 161 -3.43 -1.63 -1.27
CA PHE A 161 -3.35 -0.65 -2.35
C PHE A 161 -1.93 -0.24 -2.73
N HIS A 162 -0.94 -0.54 -1.87
CA HIS A 162 0.44 -0.13 -2.11
C HIS A 162 1.36 -1.34 -2.27
N LEU A 163 1.53 -2.13 -1.22
CA LEU A 163 2.50 -3.23 -1.22
C LEU A 163 2.20 -4.28 -2.30
N ILE A 164 0.97 -4.82 -2.32
CA ILE A 164 0.57 -5.86 -3.27
C ILE A 164 0.61 -5.32 -4.71
N PRO A 165 -0.05 -4.20 -5.04
CA PRO A 165 -0.11 -3.77 -6.43
C PRO A 165 1.24 -3.30 -6.94
N PHE A 166 2.04 -2.62 -6.11
CA PHE A 166 3.40 -2.24 -6.47
C PHE A 166 4.27 -3.46 -6.77
N ALA A 167 4.19 -4.51 -5.96
CA ALA A 167 4.93 -5.75 -6.20
C ALA A 167 4.48 -6.44 -7.48
N LEU A 168 3.18 -6.55 -7.73
CA LEU A 168 2.64 -7.12 -8.97
C LEU A 168 3.07 -6.32 -10.21
N LEU A 169 2.97 -4.99 -10.15
CA LEU A 169 3.42 -4.09 -11.23
C LEU A 169 4.91 -4.24 -11.50
N LEU A 170 5.75 -4.29 -10.46
CA LEU A 170 7.18 -4.50 -10.63
C LEU A 170 7.49 -5.84 -11.30
N ILE A 171 6.82 -6.93 -10.90
CA ILE A 171 7.01 -8.24 -11.51
C ILE A 171 6.59 -8.20 -12.99
N ALA A 172 5.40 -7.66 -13.28
CA ALA A 172 4.88 -7.57 -14.64
C ALA A 172 5.78 -6.71 -15.53
N LEU A 173 6.16 -5.51 -15.08
CA LEU A 173 6.97 -4.59 -15.88
C LEU A 173 8.41 -5.06 -16.02
N THR A 174 8.98 -5.78 -15.05
CA THR A 174 10.30 -6.41 -15.21
C THR A 174 10.28 -7.51 -16.27
N LYS A 175 9.16 -8.24 -16.40
CA LYS A 175 8.98 -9.21 -17.50
C LYS A 175 8.76 -8.52 -18.85
N VAL A 176 8.01 -7.41 -18.91
CA VAL A 176 7.72 -6.73 -20.18
C VAL A 176 8.95 -5.99 -20.71
N PHE A 177 9.67 -5.27 -19.85
CA PHE A 177 10.76 -4.39 -20.24
C PHE A 177 12.13 -5.07 -20.12
N HIS A 178 12.29 -6.32 -20.57
CA HIS A 178 13.55 -7.06 -20.57
C HIS A 178 14.77 -6.13 -20.82
N ASP A 179 15.77 -6.16 -19.93
CA ASP A 179 17.00 -5.34 -19.94
C ASP A 179 16.86 -3.81 -19.74
N THR A 180 15.67 -3.30 -19.42
CA THR A 180 15.50 -1.88 -19.10
C THR A 180 16.10 -1.53 -17.74
N ASP A 181 16.60 -0.29 -17.62
CA ASP A 181 17.06 0.28 -16.35
C ASP A 181 16.02 0.05 -15.26
N ARG A 182 16.40 -0.77 -14.28
CA ARG A 182 15.61 -1.11 -13.09
C ARG A 182 15.02 0.12 -12.41
N ASN A 183 15.74 1.24 -12.38
CA ASN A 183 15.26 2.46 -11.78
C ASN A 183 14.05 3.03 -12.55
N LYS A 184 14.07 2.97 -13.89
CA LYS A 184 12.92 3.36 -14.72
C LYS A 184 11.73 2.44 -14.49
N THR A 185 11.93 1.12 -14.49
CA THR A 185 10.85 0.15 -14.18
C THR A 185 10.19 0.47 -12.85
N MET A 186 11.01 0.76 -11.82
CA MET A 186 10.51 1.10 -10.50
C MET A 186 9.76 2.44 -10.46
N GLN A 187 10.24 3.47 -11.16
CA GLN A 187 9.53 4.74 -11.27
C GLN A 187 8.18 4.59 -11.98
N ILE A 188 8.11 3.79 -13.04
CA ILE A 188 6.85 3.47 -13.73
C ILE A 188 5.91 2.70 -12.80
N SER A 189 6.41 1.71 -12.05
CA SER A 189 5.60 0.99 -11.05
C SER A 189 5.06 1.91 -9.95
N ILE A 190 5.86 2.88 -9.48
CA ILE A 190 5.41 3.88 -8.50
C ILE A 190 4.30 4.75 -9.12
N ALA A 191 4.53 5.26 -10.33
CA ALA A 191 3.57 6.10 -11.02
C ALA A 191 2.24 5.36 -11.22
N LEU A 192 2.25 4.17 -11.81
CA LEU A 192 1.04 3.38 -12.04
C LEU A 192 0.39 2.92 -10.74
N GLY A 193 1.17 2.48 -9.76
CA GLY A 193 0.67 2.04 -8.46
C GLY A 193 -0.06 3.15 -7.70
N SER A 194 0.40 4.40 -7.85
CA SER A 194 -0.19 5.55 -7.16
C SER A 194 -1.63 5.86 -7.56
N PHE A 195 -2.07 5.40 -8.75
CA PHE A 195 -3.45 5.59 -9.23
C PHE A 195 -4.45 4.56 -8.70
N ILE A 196 -3.99 3.44 -8.12
CA ILE A 196 -4.89 2.30 -7.84
C ILE A 196 -5.91 2.64 -6.75
N GLU A 197 -5.47 3.21 -5.63
CA GLU A 197 -6.38 3.68 -4.58
C GLU A 197 -7.30 4.82 -5.05
N PRO A 198 -6.80 5.90 -5.70
CA PRO A 198 -7.62 6.92 -6.34
C PRO A 198 -8.74 6.35 -7.21
N ILE A 199 -8.41 5.44 -8.12
CA ILE A 199 -9.37 4.81 -9.03
C ILE A 199 -10.39 3.98 -8.23
N TYR A 200 -9.93 3.19 -7.25
CA TYR A 200 -10.81 2.43 -6.38
C TYR A 200 -11.79 3.34 -5.63
N GLN A 201 -11.31 4.44 -5.06
CA GLN A 201 -12.15 5.36 -4.30
C GLN A 201 -13.16 6.09 -5.21
N MET A 202 -12.71 6.54 -6.39
CA MET A 202 -13.58 7.19 -7.37
C MET A 202 -14.68 6.28 -7.92
N ILE A 203 -14.41 4.99 -8.12
CA ILE A 203 -15.37 4.05 -8.74
C ILE A 203 -16.28 3.40 -7.69
N ILE A 204 -15.71 2.97 -6.56
CA ILE A 204 -16.39 2.07 -5.62
C ILE A 204 -16.80 2.77 -4.34
N ALA A 205 -15.93 3.63 -3.78
CA ALA A 205 -16.13 4.16 -2.42
C ALA A 205 -17.08 5.37 -2.36
N PHE A 206 -17.21 6.14 -3.44
CA PHE A 206 -18.03 7.37 -3.45
C PHE A 206 -19.14 7.37 -4.51
N PRO A 207 -20.10 6.43 -4.46
CA PRO A 207 -21.29 6.50 -5.28
C PRO A 207 -22.25 7.52 -4.65
N GLU A 208 -22.42 8.66 -5.31
CA GLU A 208 -23.48 9.67 -5.09
C GLU A 208 -23.22 10.74 -4.01
N GLY A 209 -23.49 12.00 -4.36
CA GLY A 209 -23.49 13.15 -3.43
C GLY A 209 -22.28 14.10 -3.48
N PHE A 210 -21.15 13.69 -4.07
CA PHE A 210 -19.97 14.56 -4.19
C PHE A 210 -19.94 15.33 -5.52
N PRO A 211 -19.64 16.64 -5.50
CA PRO A 211 -19.41 17.40 -6.74
C PRO A 211 -18.25 16.82 -7.55
N LEU A 212 -18.37 16.80 -8.88
CA LEU A 212 -17.36 16.24 -9.79
C LEU A 212 -15.97 16.85 -9.59
N TRP A 213 -15.88 18.16 -9.33
CA TRP A 213 -14.60 18.84 -9.09
C TRP A 213 -13.91 18.30 -7.84
N ASN A 214 -14.67 17.96 -6.78
CA ASN A 214 -14.13 17.40 -5.55
C ASN A 214 -13.59 15.99 -5.84
N ILE A 215 -14.31 15.21 -6.64
CA ILE A 215 -13.85 13.89 -7.05
C ILE A 215 -12.53 13.97 -7.82
N ILE A 216 -12.44 14.86 -8.80
CA ILE A 216 -11.22 15.01 -9.63
C ILE A 216 -10.05 15.55 -8.81
N TYR A 217 -10.26 16.59 -8.01
CA TYR A 217 -9.18 17.24 -7.28
C TYR A 217 -8.73 16.43 -6.06
N PHE A 218 -9.68 16.02 -5.22
CA PHE A 218 -9.40 15.31 -3.98
C PHE A 218 -9.01 13.86 -4.25
N PHE A 219 -9.92 13.08 -4.86
CA PHE A 219 -9.65 11.66 -5.08
C PHE A 219 -8.66 11.42 -6.21
N GLY A 220 -8.62 12.28 -7.22
CA GLY A 220 -7.62 12.19 -8.29
C GLY A 220 -6.28 12.77 -7.89
N ILE A 221 -6.14 14.10 -7.90
CA ILE A 221 -4.83 14.76 -7.82
C ILE A 221 -4.19 14.59 -6.44
N HIS A 222 -4.92 14.89 -5.36
CA HIS A 222 -4.37 14.90 -4.01
C HIS A 222 -3.92 13.50 -3.57
N LEU A 223 -4.77 12.48 -3.76
CA LEU A 223 -4.41 11.10 -3.40
C LEU A 223 -3.32 10.50 -4.28
N VAL A 224 -3.27 10.81 -5.57
CA VAL A 224 -2.13 10.38 -6.42
C VAL A 224 -0.83 10.95 -5.89
N LEU A 225 -0.78 12.25 -5.57
CA LEU A 225 0.41 12.89 -5.01
C LEU A 225 0.82 12.25 -3.68
N PHE A 226 -0.16 12.03 -2.79
CA PHE A 226 0.04 11.35 -1.52
C PHE A 226 0.67 9.95 -1.72
N ASN A 227 0.11 9.16 -2.64
CA ASN A 227 0.56 7.80 -2.91
C ASN A 227 1.93 7.74 -3.60
N VAL A 228 2.25 8.68 -4.49
CA VAL A 228 3.60 8.79 -5.08
C VAL A 228 4.63 9.01 -3.97
N ILE A 229 4.39 9.94 -3.05
CA ILE A 229 5.30 10.22 -1.93
C ILE A 229 5.44 8.99 -1.04
N GLN A 230 4.32 8.35 -0.74
CA GLN A 230 4.25 7.16 0.11
C GLN A 230 5.02 5.96 -0.47
N LEU A 231 4.85 5.65 -1.77
CA LEU A 231 5.58 4.58 -2.44
C LEU A 231 7.09 4.89 -2.56
N ASN A 232 7.46 6.17 -2.72
CA ASN A 232 8.87 6.57 -2.65
C ASN A 232 9.46 6.36 -1.24
N LEU A 233 8.71 6.69 -0.18
CA LEU A 233 9.12 6.39 1.20
C LEU A 233 9.28 4.88 1.42
N PHE A 234 8.35 4.08 0.90
CA PHE A 234 8.42 2.62 0.96
C PHE A 234 9.68 2.08 0.29
N ARG A 235 9.98 2.52 -0.93
CA ARG A 235 11.17 2.10 -1.69
C ARG A 235 12.46 2.34 -0.89
N HIS A 236 12.60 3.51 -0.29
CA HIS A 236 13.84 3.95 0.34
C HIS A 236 14.00 3.51 1.80
N TYR A 237 12.90 3.43 2.57
CA TYR A 237 12.95 3.17 4.01
C TYR A 237 12.22 1.90 4.45
N GLY A 238 11.33 1.37 3.61
CA GLY A 238 10.57 0.16 3.86
C GLY A 238 9.15 0.45 4.38
N PHE A 239 8.46 -0.64 4.76
CA PHE A 239 7.04 -0.62 5.11
C PHE A 239 6.70 0.33 6.26
N LEU A 240 7.53 0.37 7.31
CA LEU A 240 7.26 1.19 8.50
C LEU A 240 7.15 2.69 8.16
N SER A 241 8.02 3.23 7.31
CA SER A 241 7.99 4.66 6.98
C SER A 241 6.77 5.04 6.15
N MET A 242 6.38 4.18 5.20
CA MET A 242 5.14 4.31 4.46
C MET A 242 3.92 4.26 5.40
N PHE A 243 3.88 3.29 6.30
CA PHE A 243 2.81 3.16 7.29
C PHE A 243 2.73 4.37 8.23
N LEU A 244 3.85 4.83 8.79
CA LEU A 244 3.89 6.01 9.67
C LEU A 244 3.45 7.28 8.95
N PHE A 245 3.82 7.46 7.67
CA PHE A 245 3.37 8.60 6.88
C PHE A 245 1.84 8.65 6.80
N ARG A 246 1.20 7.52 6.51
CA ARG A 246 -0.26 7.41 6.53
C ARG A 246 -0.85 7.63 7.92
N LEU A 247 -0.23 7.09 8.97
CA LEU A 247 -0.73 7.30 10.33
C LEU A 247 -0.71 8.77 10.77
N ILE A 248 0.33 9.53 10.41
CA ILE A 248 0.38 10.97 10.71
C ILE A 248 -0.77 11.69 9.99
N TYR A 249 -0.97 11.37 8.71
CA TYR A 249 -2.05 11.93 7.91
C TYR A 249 -3.43 11.56 8.50
N TYR A 250 -3.66 10.30 8.89
CA TYR A 250 -4.89 9.84 9.54
C TYR A 250 -5.10 10.46 10.93
N ALA A 251 -4.04 10.62 11.71
CA ALA A 251 -4.13 11.25 13.03
C ALA A 251 -4.66 12.69 12.90
N ILE A 252 -4.17 13.45 11.93
CA ILE A 252 -4.55 14.85 11.75
C ILE A 252 -5.95 14.96 11.12
N TRP A 253 -6.17 14.29 9.99
CA TRP A 253 -7.43 14.43 9.25
C TRP A 253 -8.56 13.60 9.85
N HIS A 254 -8.34 12.30 10.07
CA HIS A 254 -9.43 11.41 10.46
C HIS A 254 -9.75 11.43 11.96
N ILE A 255 -8.75 11.66 12.81
CA ILE A 255 -8.93 11.60 14.27
C ILE A 255 -9.10 13.00 14.86
N ILE A 256 -8.08 13.86 14.76
CA ILE A 256 -8.10 15.20 15.37
C ILE A 256 -9.18 16.06 14.71
N TRP A 257 -9.08 16.26 13.39
CA TRP A 257 -10.08 17.05 12.68
C TRP A 257 -11.45 16.37 12.68
N GLY A 258 -11.52 15.05 12.49
CA GLY A 258 -12.78 14.30 12.62
C GLY A 258 -13.52 14.57 13.92
N TYR A 259 -12.82 14.65 15.05
CA TYR A 259 -13.41 15.04 16.33
C TYR A 259 -13.92 16.49 16.34
N PHE A 260 -13.07 17.45 15.97
CA PHE A 260 -13.44 18.88 16.00
C PHE A 260 -14.57 19.22 15.03
N ARG A 261 -14.50 18.69 13.81
CA ARG A 261 -15.48 18.90 12.76
C ARG A 261 -16.89 18.53 13.18
N LEU A 262 -17.04 17.41 13.88
CA LEU A 262 -18.35 16.98 14.38
C LEU A 262 -18.91 17.97 15.39
N VAL A 263 -18.09 18.44 16.33
CA VAL A 263 -18.51 19.44 17.33
C VAL A 263 -18.79 20.82 16.70
N LEU A 264 -18.08 21.19 15.64
CA LEU A 264 -18.18 22.52 15.04
C LEU A 264 -19.28 22.64 13.98
N PHE A 265 -19.63 21.54 13.29
CA PHE A 265 -20.54 21.57 12.15
C PHE A 265 -21.85 20.81 12.37
N PHE A 266 -21.97 20.00 13.44
CA PHE A 266 -23.14 19.15 13.73
C PHE A 266 -23.51 19.24 15.22
#